data_AF-A0A4U3KY93-F1
#
_entry.id   AF-A0A4U3KY93-F1
#
_cell.length_a   1.000
_cell.length_b   1.000
_cell.length_c   1.000
_cell.angle_alpha   90.00
_cell.angle_beta   90.00
_cell.angle_gamma   90.00
#
_symmetry.space_group_name_H-M   'P 1'
#
loop_
_entity.id
_entity.type
_entity.pdbx_description
1 polymer ?
#
loop_
_entity_poly.entity_id
_entity_poly.type
_entity_poly.pdbx_seq_one_letter_code
_entity_poly.pdbx_strand_id
1 'polypeptide(L)'
;MNNDKIDLKKEFARVHSKLNHLIEKLPPVPKETWVSVDVISQVTGWHRNDFLNARRNKLVKYRTVEGRTRELEYLLESIHPMFLLERYRNYANQNANNQPDKGSPS
;
A
#
# COMPACT_ATOMS: atom_id res chain seq x y z
N MET A 1 -25.88 47.99 -5.63
CA MET A 1 -26.05 46.59 -6.08
C MET A 1 -24.67 46.04 -6.36
N ASN A 2 -24.34 44.93 -5.69
CA ASN A 2 -23.00 44.48 -5.38
C ASN A 2 -22.40 43.67 -6.54
N ASN A 3 -21.20 44.04 -6.97
CA ASN A 3 -20.42 43.29 -7.95
C ASN A 3 -19.51 42.30 -7.20
N ASP A 4 -20.10 41.22 -6.69
CA ASP A 4 -19.35 40.07 -6.20
C ASP A 4 -18.84 39.25 -7.40
N LYS A 5 -17.87 39.81 -8.14
CA LYS A 5 -16.96 39.01 -8.95
C LYS A 5 -16.12 38.20 -7.98
N ILE A 6 -16.61 37.01 -7.63
CA ILE A 6 -15.82 35.99 -6.93
C ILE A 6 -14.53 35.84 -7.72
N ASP A 7 -13.43 36.26 -7.11
CA ASP A 7 -12.10 36.19 -7.68
C ASP A 7 -11.72 34.69 -7.71
N LEU A 8 -12.09 34.02 -8.80
CA LEU A 8 -11.96 32.57 -9.00
C LEU A 8 -10.55 32.08 -8.66
N LYS A 9 -9.53 32.93 -8.81
CA LYS A 9 -8.14 32.64 -8.42
C LYS A 9 -7.96 32.49 -6.91
N LYS A 10 -8.63 33.33 -6.12
CA LYS A 10 -8.60 33.27 -4.64
C LYS A 10 -9.33 32.04 -4.12
N GLU A 11 -10.48 31.72 -4.70
CA GLU A 11 -11.22 30.51 -4.31
C GLU A 11 -10.46 29.23 -4.71
N PHE A 12 -9.83 29.21 -5.89
CA PHE A 12 -8.97 28.08 -6.31
C PHE A 12 -7.77 27.89 -5.37
N ALA A 13 -7.09 28.98 -5.02
CA ALA A 13 -5.96 28.93 -4.07
C ALA A 13 -6.40 28.45 -2.67
N ARG A 14 -7.59 28.88 -2.22
CA ARG A 14 -8.17 28.45 -0.95
C ARG A 14 -8.51 26.96 -0.95
N VAL A 15 -9.11 26.46 -2.03
CA VAL A 15 -9.44 25.03 -2.20
C VAL A 15 -8.16 24.20 -2.25
N HIS A 16 -7.15 24.63 -3.01
CA HIS A 16 -5.85 23.95 -3.10
C HIS A 16 -5.11 23.90 -1.76
N SER A 17 -5.08 25.02 -1.04
CA SER A 17 -4.44 25.08 0.29
C SER A 17 -5.14 24.15 1.28
N LYS A 18 -6.48 24.08 1.23
CA LYS A 18 -7.27 23.18 2.06
C LYS A 18 -7.06 21.71 1.67
N LEU A 19 -6.91 21.41 0.38
CA LEU A 19 -6.61 20.07 -0.12
C LEU A 19 -5.21 19.61 0.33
N ASN A 20 -4.20 20.46 0.19
CA ASN A 20 -2.83 20.16 0.63
C ASN A 20 -2.77 19.96 2.14
N HIS A 21 -3.46 20.79 2.92
CA HIS A 21 -3.57 20.63 4.38
C HIS A 21 -4.28 19.34 4.77
N LEU A 22 -5.26 18.88 3.99
CA LEU A 22 -5.92 17.60 4.21
C LEU A 22 -5.00 16.43 3.83
N ILE A 23 -4.21 16.56 2.76
CA ILE A 23 -3.21 15.56 2.33
C ILE A 23 -2.09 15.41 3.37
N GLU A 24 -1.59 16.52 3.92
CA GLU A 24 -0.55 16.53 4.96
C GLU A 24 -1.05 16.01 6.31
N LYS A 25 -2.35 16.09 6.58
CA LYS A 25 -2.99 15.61 7.83
C LYS A 25 -3.53 14.19 7.75
N LEU A 26 -3.60 13.60 6.56
CA LEU A 26 -3.98 12.20 6.43
C LEU A 26 -2.80 11.36 6.95
N PRO A 27 -3.03 10.38 7.86
CA PRO A 27 -2.03 9.36 8.13
C PRO A 27 -1.63 8.74 6.79
N PRO A 28 -0.35 8.33 6.59
CA PRO A 28 0.08 7.77 5.32
C PRO A 28 -0.88 6.63 4.98
N VAL A 29 -1.69 6.82 3.95
CA VAL A 29 -2.50 5.74 3.41
C VAL A 29 -1.46 4.66 3.07
N PRO A 30 -1.49 3.48 3.71
CA PRO A 30 -0.51 2.45 3.39
C PRO A 30 -0.63 2.23 1.88
N LYS A 31 0.42 2.61 1.16
CA LYS A 31 0.45 2.46 -0.29
C LYS A 31 0.36 0.97 -0.54
N GLU A 32 -0.78 0.52 -1.03
CA GLU A 32 -0.96 -0.87 -1.41
C GLU A 32 0.00 -1.18 -2.56
N THR A 33 0.95 -2.08 -2.33
CA THR A 33 1.95 -2.44 -3.33
C THR A 33 1.49 -3.70 -4.04
N TRP A 34 0.78 -3.50 -5.14
CA TRP A 34 0.33 -4.58 -6.02
C TRP A 34 1.47 -4.98 -6.97
N VAL A 35 1.87 -6.24 -6.94
CA VAL A 35 3.01 -6.77 -7.71
C VAL A 35 2.63 -8.03 -8.48
N SER A 36 3.34 -8.32 -9.57
CA SER A 36 3.10 -9.49 -10.39
C SER A 36 3.45 -10.81 -9.68
N VAL A 37 2.96 -11.92 -10.23
CA VAL A 37 3.30 -13.28 -9.79
C VAL A 37 4.82 -13.50 -9.72
N ASP A 38 5.57 -12.99 -10.70
CA ASP A 38 7.02 -13.19 -10.79
C ASP A 38 7.75 -12.54 -9.62
N VAL A 39 7.33 -11.34 -9.22
CA VAL A 39 7.92 -10.64 -8.06
C VAL A 39 7.62 -11.42 -6.78
N ILE A 40 6.38 -11.88 -6.58
CA ILE A 40 6.05 -12.70 -5.40
C ILE A 40 6.83 -13.99 -5.37
N SER A 41 6.98 -14.66 -6.51
CA SER A 41 7.77 -15.89 -6.65
C SER A 41 9.23 -15.66 -6.22
N GLN A 42 9.84 -14.54 -6.61
CA GLN A 42 11.20 -14.20 -6.21
C GLN A 42 11.37 -13.96 -4.71
N VAL A 43 10.36 -13.41 -4.03
CA VAL A 43 10.45 -13.08 -2.59
C VAL A 43 9.98 -14.21 -1.67
N THR A 44 9.10 -15.10 -2.14
CA THR A 44 8.57 -16.23 -1.36
C THR A 44 9.16 -17.58 -1.75
N GLY A 45 9.71 -17.71 -2.95
CA GLY A 45 10.08 -19.00 -3.54
C GLY A 45 8.88 -19.83 -4.01
N TRP A 46 7.68 -19.25 -4.08
CA TRP A 46 6.46 -19.96 -4.43
C TRP A 46 6.37 -20.33 -5.90
N HIS A 47 5.86 -21.55 -6.14
CA HIS A 47 5.51 -22.04 -7.45
C HIS A 47 3.99 -22.14 -7.62
N ARG A 48 3.55 -22.62 -8.80
CA ARG A 48 2.13 -22.66 -9.19
C ARG A 48 1.21 -23.27 -8.13
N ASN A 49 1.63 -24.37 -7.50
CA ASN A 49 0.83 -25.05 -6.47
C ASN A 49 0.72 -24.22 -5.19
N ASP A 50 1.79 -23.53 -4.80
CA ASP A 50 1.80 -22.66 -3.63
C ASP A 50 0.87 -21.47 -3.82
N PHE A 51 0.87 -20.83 -5.00
CA PHE A 51 -0.08 -19.77 -5.33
C PHE A 51 -1.54 -20.25 -5.33
N LEU A 52 -1.81 -21.47 -5.78
CA LEU A 52 -3.14 -22.05 -5.71
C LEU A 52 -3.56 -22.28 -4.26
N ASN A 53 -2.65 -22.84 -3.44
CA ASN A 53 -2.90 -23.11 -2.04
C ASN A 53 -3.09 -21.80 -1.23
N ALA A 54 -2.24 -20.80 -1.45
CA ALA A 54 -2.30 -19.50 -0.79
C ALA A 54 -3.63 -18.79 -1.07
N ARG A 55 -4.11 -18.83 -2.33
CA ARG A 55 -5.41 -18.26 -2.70
C ARG A 55 -6.58 -19.06 -2.13
N ARG A 56 -6.55 -20.39 -2.24
CA ARG A 56 -7.61 -21.27 -1.70
C ARG A 56 -7.81 -21.07 -0.20
N ASN A 57 -6.72 -20.85 0.53
CA ASN A 57 -6.74 -20.64 1.98
C ASN A 57 -6.79 -19.16 2.38
N LYS A 58 -6.95 -18.23 1.44
CA LYS A 58 -7.03 -16.77 1.70
C LYS A 58 -5.83 -16.21 2.48
N LEU A 59 -4.64 -16.78 2.28
CA LEU A 59 -3.41 -16.37 2.96
C LEU A 59 -2.83 -15.09 2.37
N VAL A 60 -3.28 -14.69 1.18
CA VAL A 60 -2.79 -13.53 0.43
C VAL A 60 -3.94 -12.85 -0.29
N LYS A 61 -3.87 -11.53 -0.42
CA LYS A 61 -4.77 -10.75 -1.27
C LYS A 61 -4.24 -10.74 -2.69
N TYR A 62 -5.13 -10.92 -3.65
CA TYR A 62 -4.81 -10.88 -5.07
C TYR A 62 -5.94 -10.19 -5.86
N ARG A 63 -5.60 -9.65 -7.03
CA ARG A 63 -6.55 -9.07 -7.98
C ARG A 63 -6.25 -9.54 -9.39
N THR A 64 -7.26 -9.56 -10.24
CA THR A 64 -7.09 -9.71 -11.68
C THR A 64 -6.78 -8.35 -12.29
N VAL A 65 -5.79 -8.31 -13.19
CA VAL A 65 -5.47 -7.08 -13.93
C VAL A 65 -6.48 -6.92 -15.06
N GLU A 66 -7.27 -5.84 -15.03
CA GLU A 66 -8.18 -5.52 -16.13
C GLU A 66 -7.41 -5.19 -17.41
N GLY A 67 -7.89 -5.68 -18.55
CA GLY A 67 -7.26 -5.44 -19.85
C GLY A 67 -6.12 -6.38 -20.23
N ARG A 68 -5.71 -7.32 -19.36
CA ARG A 68 -4.75 -8.38 -19.70
C ARG A 68 -5.30 -9.74 -19.31
N THR A 69 -5.33 -10.65 -20.27
CA THR A 69 -6.01 -11.95 -20.11
C THR A 69 -5.33 -12.78 -19.02
N ARG A 70 -5.98 -12.89 -17.85
CA ARG A 70 -5.59 -13.76 -16.73
C ARG A 70 -4.29 -13.39 -15.99
N GLU A 71 -3.82 -12.15 -16.12
CA GLU A 71 -2.73 -11.67 -15.26
C GLU A 71 -3.25 -11.42 -13.84
N LEU A 72 -2.46 -11.85 -12.85
CA LEU A 72 -2.76 -11.69 -11.44
C LEU A 72 -1.69 -10.81 -10.79
N GLU A 73 -2.16 -9.92 -9.94
CA GLU A 73 -1.31 -9.18 -9.01
C GLU A 73 -1.66 -9.56 -7.59
N TYR A 74 -0.65 -9.49 -6.72
CA TYR A 74 -0.76 -9.80 -5.30
C TYR A 74 -0.36 -8.58 -4.50
N LEU A 75 -1.03 -8.37 -3.38
CA LEU A 75 -0.68 -7.30 -2.45
C LEU A 75 0.51 -7.75 -1.60
N LEU A 76 1.64 -7.07 -1.72
CA LEU A 76 2.86 -7.43 -1.00
C LEU A 76 2.66 -7.39 0.52
N GLU A 77 1.93 -6.41 1.02
CA GLU A 77 1.62 -6.21 2.44
C GLU A 77 0.72 -7.29 3.03
N SER A 78 0.07 -8.12 2.18
CA SER A 78 -0.73 -9.26 2.64
C SER A 78 0.10 -10.53 2.87
N ILE A 79 1.37 -10.56 2.45
CA ILE A 79 2.23 -11.73 2.58
C ILE A 79 2.77 -11.81 4.01
N HIS A 80 2.40 -12.85 4.75
CA HIS A 80 2.93 -13.06 6.09
C HIS A 80 4.46 -13.29 6.05
N PRO A 81 5.26 -12.68 6.97
CA PRO A 81 6.72 -12.78 6.95
C PRO A 81 7.29 -14.21 6.94
N MET A 82 6.57 -15.18 7.49
CA MET A 82 6.96 -16.60 7.46
C MET A 82 7.10 -17.15 6.03
N PHE A 83 6.37 -16.60 5.07
CA PHE A 83 6.40 -17.02 3.68
C PHE A 83 7.51 -16.33 2.88
N LEU A 84 8.15 -15.29 3.42
CA LEU A 84 9.27 -14.65 2.79
C LEU A 84 10.52 -15.54 2.93
N LEU A 85 11.34 -15.58 1.87
CA LEU A 85 12.66 -16.17 1.93
C LEU A 85 13.51 -15.41 2.97
N GLU A 86 14.43 -16.11 3.61
CA GLU A 86 15.25 -15.58 4.71
C GLU A 86 15.93 -14.24 4.37
N ARG A 87 16.45 -14.11 3.15
CA ARG A 87 17.07 -12.86 2.66
C ARG A 87 16.15 -11.63 2.68
N TYR A 88 14.83 -11.82 2.63
CA TYR A 88 13.84 -10.74 2.68
C TYR A 88 13.20 -10.56 4.06
N ARG A 89 13.30 -11.56 4.95
CA ARG A 89 12.78 -11.44 6.33
C ARG A 89 13.48 -10.34 7.13
N ASN A 90 14.78 -10.15 6.89
CA ASN A 90 15.56 -9.11 7.57
C ASN A 90 15.07 -7.70 7.24
N TYR A 91 14.56 -7.46 6.02
CA TYR A 91 13.97 -6.18 5.62
C TYR A 91 12.58 -5.95 6.22
N ALA A 92 11.76 -7.02 6.33
CA ALA A 92 10.43 -6.93 6.95
C ALA A 92 10.52 -6.65 8.46
N ASN A 93 11.49 -7.26 9.15
CA ASN A 93 11.65 -7.10 10.60
C ASN A 93 12.26 -5.75 11.01
N GLN A 94 13.11 -5.14 10.18
CA GLN A 94 13.67 -3.81 10.47
C GLN A 94 12.61 -2.69 10.41
N ASN A 95 11.62 -2.82 9.53
CA ASN A 95 10.53 -1.83 9.42
C ASN A 95 9.44 -1.99 10.50
N ALA A 96 9.32 -3.17 11.11
CA ALA A 96 8.40 -3.38 12.24
C ALA A 96 8.89 -2.76 13.56
N ASN A 97 10.22 -2.59 13.72
CA ASN A 97 10.85 -2.05 14.93
C ASN A 97 11.11 -0.53 14.90
N ASN A 98 10.77 0.16 13.80
CA ASN A 98 10.86 1.63 13.69
C ASN A 98 9.51 2.33 13.99
N GLN A 99 8.70 1.78 14.89
CA GLN A 99 7.69 2.60 15.57
C GLN A 99 8.41 3.53 16.55
N PRO A 100 8.24 4.87 16.49
CA PRO A 100 8.76 5.74 17.53
C PRO A 100 8.08 5.35 18.84
N ASP A 101 8.90 4.96 19.81
CA ASP A 101 8.54 4.77 21.21
C ASP A 101 7.74 6.00 21.66
N LYS A 102 6.42 5.88 21.67
CA LYS A 102 5.56 6.87 22.31
C LYS A 102 5.67 6.61 23.80
N GLY A 103 6.60 7.36 24.38
CA GLY A 103 6.94 7.47 25.79
C GLY A 103 5.94 6.85 26.76
N SER A 104 6.46 5.91 27.55
CA SER A 104 5.88 5.60 28.86
C SER A 104 6.12 6.79 29.79
N PRO A 105 5.08 7.48 30.31
CA PRO A 105 5.29 8.43 31.39
C PRO A 105 5.62 7.63 32.66
N SER A 106 6.76 7.94 33.27
CA SER A 106 7.07 7.56 34.65
C SER A 106 6.34 8.46 35.64
#